data_AF-A0A1B7MHQ4-F1
#
_entry.id   AF-A0A1B7MHQ4-F1
#
_cell.length_a   1.000
_cell.length_b   1.000
_cell.length_c   1.000
_cell.angle_alpha   90.00
_cell.angle_beta   90.00
_cell.angle_gamma   90.00
#
_symmetry.space_group_name_H-M   'P 1'
#
loop_
_entity.id
_entity.type
_entity.pdbx_description
1 polymer ?
#
loop_
_entity_poly.entity_id
_entity_poly.type
_entity_poly.pdbx_seq_one_letter_code
_entity_poly.pdbx_strand_id
1 'polypeptide(L)'
;MRLAVFFSVLASSGLQIHALSPEYLACQLQKAASSSPLTGCPEGTLFVSPTDTRANFTKVQDAVASLPETGAATILIGNGEYFEMLNVARSAPLTLLGQLDPATASDLAGNASQRNLVHIWNNLYVQSGVTDEETATLTIAPSSGQNFGNTNFRAYNIDFENRAANYSISQALVTSITYANASFYGCVFASWQDTWYTGSGAYTYAFDSIIYGQTDYLFGYGTAWFQNVTLANRACGGGITAWQGTSGTKNGAYIADSKIIRSPDANSTTVTDKKCYLGK
;
A
#
# COMPACT_ATOMS: atom_id res chain seq x y z
N MET A 1 -38.16 -19.18 -38.06
CA MET A 1 -37.17 -19.23 -36.96
C MET A 1 -36.27 -18.00 -37.10
N ARG A 2 -36.50 -16.94 -36.33
CA ARG A 2 -35.71 -15.69 -36.41
C ARG A 2 -34.51 -15.81 -35.48
N LEU A 3 -33.31 -15.83 -36.04
CA LEU A 3 -32.06 -15.86 -35.30
C LEU A 3 -31.71 -14.42 -34.90
N ALA A 4 -31.92 -14.06 -33.64
CA ALA A 4 -31.47 -12.79 -33.09
C ALA A 4 -29.97 -12.89 -32.77
N VAL A 5 -29.14 -12.25 -33.58
CA VAL A 5 -27.71 -12.08 -33.29
C VAL A 5 -27.59 -10.96 -32.27
N PHE A 6 -27.38 -11.32 -31.00
CA PHE A 6 -26.98 -10.38 -29.98
C PHE A 6 -25.52 -10.02 -30.22
N PHE A 7 -25.28 -8.82 -30.76
CA PHE A 7 -23.96 -8.20 -30.69
C PHE A 7 -23.70 -7.83 -29.23
N SER A 8 -22.89 -8.62 -28.53
CA SER A 8 -22.27 -8.16 -27.29
C SER A 8 -21.30 -7.05 -27.66
N VAL A 9 -21.66 -5.80 -27.35
CA VAL A 9 -20.70 -4.72 -27.31
C VAL A 9 -19.72 -5.08 -26.19
N LEU A 10 -18.53 -5.57 -26.55
CA LEU A 10 -17.39 -5.52 -25.63
C LEU A 10 -17.21 -4.05 -25.30
N ALA A 11 -17.64 -3.64 -24.10
CA ALA A 11 -17.21 -2.38 -23.54
C ALA A 11 -15.69 -2.47 -23.47
N SER A 12 -15.00 -1.76 -24.36
CA SER A 12 -13.59 -1.47 -24.20
C SER A 12 -13.45 -0.78 -22.85
N SER A 13 -12.99 -1.53 -21.85
CA SER A 13 -12.53 -1.00 -20.57
C SER A 13 -11.38 -0.05 -20.89
N GLY A 14 -11.73 1.21 -21.14
CA GLY A 14 -10.76 2.27 -21.28
C GLY A 14 -9.86 2.25 -20.05
N LEU A 15 -8.57 2.49 -20.26
CA LEU A 15 -7.63 2.75 -19.18
C LEU A 15 -8.20 3.88 -18.33
N GLN A 16 -8.73 3.54 -17.15
CA GLN A 16 -9.28 4.48 -16.19
C GLN A 16 -8.45 4.37 -14.93
N ILE A 17 -8.05 5.52 -14.40
CA ILE A 17 -7.41 5.60 -13.08
C ILE A 17 -8.55 5.72 -12.07
N HIS A 18 -8.71 4.72 -11.21
CA HIS A 18 -9.82 4.70 -10.25
C HIS A 18 -9.39 5.13 -8.84
N ALA A 19 -8.10 5.06 -8.50
CA ALA A 19 -7.62 5.41 -7.17
C ALA A 19 -7.46 6.92 -6.89
N LEU A 20 -7.54 7.81 -7.89
CA LEU A 20 -7.46 9.24 -7.62
C LEU A 20 -8.72 9.69 -6.88
N SER A 21 -8.57 9.99 -5.60
CA SER A 21 -9.65 10.52 -4.78
C SER A 21 -10.06 11.90 -5.28
N PRO A 22 -11.33 12.13 -5.71
CA PRO A 22 -11.80 13.46 -6.06
C PRO A 22 -11.70 14.45 -4.89
N GLU A 23 -11.77 13.95 -3.66
CA GLU A 23 -11.64 14.75 -2.43
C GLU A 23 -10.18 15.19 -2.18
N TYR A 24 -9.21 14.32 -2.43
CA TYR A 24 -7.80 14.56 -2.05
C TYR A 24 -6.88 14.92 -3.21
N LEU A 25 -7.31 14.75 -4.46
CA LEU A 25 -6.47 15.03 -5.64
C LEU A 25 -5.92 16.45 -5.61
N ALA A 26 -6.75 17.45 -5.29
CA ALA A 26 -6.30 18.83 -5.19
C ALA A 26 -5.21 19.02 -4.12
N CYS A 27 -5.29 18.33 -2.99
CA CYS A 27 -4.26 18.34 -1.94
C CYS A 27 -2.96 17.67 -2.38
N GLN A 28 -3.06 16.53 -3.08
CA GLN A 28 -1.91 15.70 -3.43
C GLN A 28 -1.06 16.26 -4.56
N LEU A 29 -1.63 17.03 -5.50
CA LEU A 29 -0.87 17.58 -6.61
C LEU A 29 0.20 18.56 -6.10
N GLN A 30 1.47 18.34 -6.45
CA GLN A 30 2.57 19.24 -6.09
C GLN A 30 2.29 20.67 -6.57
N LYS A 31 2.58 21.66 -5.71
CA LYS A 31 2.34 23.08 -6.01
C LYS A 31 3.62 23.79 -6.39
N ALA A 32 3.48 24.90 -7.12
CA ALA A 32 4.59 25.82 -7.37
C ALA A 32 5.19 26.33 -6.05
N ALA A 33 6.47 26.69 -6.06
CA ALA A 33 7.18 27.19 -4.87
C ALA A 33 6.53 28.46 -4.27
N SER A 34 5.85 29.27 -5.08
CA SER A 34 5.14 30.46 -4.65
C SER A 34 3.79 30.20 -3.97
N SER A 35 3.29 28.97 -3.99
CA SER A 35 1.97 28.58 -3.46
C SER A 35 2.13 27.65 -2.27
N SER A 36 1.18 27.70 -1.33
CA SER A 36 1.18 26.77 -0.18
C SER A 36 1.09 25.33 -0.68
N PRO A 37 1.92 24.40 -0.16
CA PRO A 37 1.79 22.98 -0.48
C PRO A 37 0.47 22.39 0.00
N LEU A 38 -0.17 23.04 1.00
CA LEU A 38 -1.45 22.61 1.59
C LEU A 38 -2.69 23.13 0.85
N THR A 39 -2.53 23.85 -0.26
CA THR A 39 -3.69 24.32 -1.05
C THR A 39 -4.50 23.14 -1.57
N GLY A 40 -5.78 23.07 -1.18
CA GLY A 40 -6.69 21.97 -1.53
C GLY A 40 -6.73 20.84 -0.49
N CYS A 41 -5.96 20.94 0.59
CA CYS A 41 -6.00 19.98 1.69
C CYS A 41 -7.10 20.31 2.71
N PRO A 42 -7.61 19.29 3.43
CA PRO A 42 -8.46 19.51 4.60
C PRO A 42 -7.79 20.45 5.61
N GLU A 43 -8.59 21.25 6.32
CA GLU A 43 -8.09 22.12 7.37
C GLU A 43 -7.35 21.32 8.46
N GLY A 44 -6.24 21.85 8.95
CA GLY A 44 -5.40 21.18 9.95
C GLY A 44 -4.48 20.08 9.40
N THR A 45 -4.40 19.90 8.07
CA THR A 45 -3.45 18.96 7.47
C THR A 45 -2.01 19.34 7.80
N LEU A 46 -1.22 18.37 8.30
CA LEU A 46 0.22 18.53 8.49
C LEU A 46 0.94 18.25 7.18
N PHE A 47 1.96 19.06 6.86
CA PHE A 47 2.83 18.82 5.72
C PHE A 47 4.18 18.25 6.18
N VAL A 48 4.61 17.17 5.53
CA VAL A 48 5.90 16.51 5.79
C VAL A 48 6.76 16.57 4.53
N SER A 49 8.01 17.00 4.63
CA SER A 49 8.95 16.94 3.50
C SER A 49 10.39 16.88 4.02
N PRO A 50 11.27 16.06 3.41
CA PRO A 50 12.67 16.01 3.81
C PRO A 50 13.43 17.29 3.43
N THR A 51 12.92 18.07 2.48
CA THR A 51 13.65 19.19 1.85
C THR A 51 12.88 20.50 1.79
N ASP A 52 11.55 20.48 1.86
CA ASP A 52 10.75 21.70 1.82
C ASP A 52 10.73 22.41 3.17
N THR A 53 11.27 23.63 3.22
CA THR A 53 11.35 24.46 4.44
C THR A 53 9.99 24.90 4.98
N ARG A 54 8.91 24.70 4.21
CA ARG A 54 7.53 24.98 4.62
C ARG A 54 6.89 23.81 5.37
N ALA A 55 7.55 22.65 5.44
CA ALA A 55 7.03 21.47 6.11
C ALA A 55 7.00 21.64 7.63
N ASN A 56 5.98 21.04 8.25
CA ASN A 56 5.86 20.94 9.70
C ASN A 56 6.88 19.94 10.27
N PHE A 57 7.17 18.87 9.52
CA PHE A 57 8.11 17.82 9.90
C PHE A 57 8.97 17.39 8.71
N THR A 58 10.18 16.91 8.99
CA THR A 58 11.04 16.28 7.97
C THR A 58 10.85 14.77 7.89
N LYS A 59 10.27 14.16 8.93
CA LYS A 59 10.00 12.73 9.04
C LYS A 59 8.51 12.45 9.14
N VAL A 60 8.06 11.38 8.51
CA VAL A 60 6.64 10.99 8.53
C VAL A 60 6.26 10.46 9.91
N GLN A 61 7.13 9.68 10.56
CA GLN A 61 6.85 9.15 11.89
C GLN A 61 6.71 10.26 12.94
N ASP A 62 7.50 11.32 12.86
CA ASP A 62 7.41 12.45 13.79
C ASP A 62 6.06 13.17 13.65
N ALA A 63 5.56 13.32 12.43
CA ALA A 63 4.24 13.87 12.17
C ALA A 63 3.13 12.98 12.75
N VAL A 64 3.20 11.66 12.57
CA VAL A 64 2.25 10.70 13.16
C VAL A 64 2.28 10.77 14.69
N ALA A 65 3.46 10.84 15.29
CA ALA A 65 3.64 10.93 16.75
C ALA A 65 3.16 12.26 17.34
N SER A 66 3.07 13.32 16.54
CA SER A 66 2.57 14.63 16.97
C SER A 66 1.03 14.71 17.04
N LEU A 67 0.32 13.74 16.46
CA LEU A 67 -1.12 13.78 16.37
C LEU A 67 -1.77 13.55 17.74
N PRO A 68 -2.89 14.22 18.04
CA PRO A 68 -3.67 13.92 19.24
C PRO A 68 -4.21 12.48 19.21
N GLU A 69 -4.43 11.88 20.38
CA GLU A 69 -5.02 10.53 20.48
C GLU A 69 -6.42 10.44 19.86
N THR A 70 -7.18 11.53 19.92
CA THR A 70 -8.55 11.63 19.42
C THR A 70 -8.63 12.53 18.18
N GLY A 71 -9.74 12.43 17.45
CA GLY A 71 -9.98 13.24 16.25
C GLY A 71 -9.31 12.69 14.99
N ALA A 72 -9.99 12.85 13.86
CA ALA A 72 -9.44 12.49 12.57
C ALA A 72 -8.27 13.43 12.21
N ALA A 73 -7.24 12.89 11.57
CA ALA A 73 -6.10 13.68 11.12
C ALA A 73 -5.70 13.34 9.67
N THR A 74 -5.12 14.33 9.00
CA THR A 74 -4.61 14.21 7.63
C THR A 74 -3.16 14.67 7.59
N ILE A 75 -2.31 13.91 6.91
CA ILE A 75 -0.90 14.25 6.66
C ILE A 75 -0.66 14.23 5.15
N LEU A 76 -0.20 15.35 4.59
CA LEU A 76 0.36 15.42 3.25
C LEU A 76 1.86 15.15 3.32
N ILE A 77 2.33 14.15 2.58
CA ILE A 77 3.72 13.74 2.49
C ILE A 77 4.26 14.21 1.13
N GLY A 78 5.29 15.03 1.18
CA GLY A 78 5.94 15.60 0.02
C GLY A 78 6.76 14.59 -0.77
N ASN A 79 7.08 14.95 -2.02
CA ASN A 79 8.03 14.19 -2.84
C ASN A 79 9.33 13.91 -2.06
N GLY A 80 9.75 12.64 -2.02
CA GLY A 80 11.00 12.27 -1.38
C GLY A 80 11.15 10.79 -1.04
N GLU A 81 12.36 10.49 -0.58
CA GLU A 81 12.78 9.20 -0.04
C GLU A 81 12.85 9.28 1.48
N TYR A 82 12.09 8.44 2.16
CA TYR A 82 11.94 8.40 3.61
C TYR A 82 12.41 7.04 4.12
N PHE A 83 13.67 6.98 4.59
CA PHE A 83 14.18 5.79 5.26
C PHE A 83 13.66 5.73 6.70
N GLU A 84 12.46 5.17 6.87
CA GLU A 84 11.68 5.17 8.10
C GLU A 84 10.86 3.89 8.24
N MET A 85 10.58 3.51 9.49
CA MET A 85 9.52 2.57 9.82
C MET A 85 8.38 3.36 10.46
N LEU A 86 7.18 3.20 9.92
CA LEU A 86 5.99 3.89 10.40
C LEU A 86 5.22 3.00 11.37
N ASN A 87 4.93 3.52 12.55
CA ASN A 87 4.08 2.88 13.55
C ASN A 87 2.87 3.78 13.86
N VAL A 88 1.69 3.31 13.45
CA VAL A 88 0.41 3.97 13.70
C VAL A 88 -0.27 3.31 14.89
N ALA A 89 0.12 3.75 16.09
CA ALA A 89 -0.34 3.20 17.37
C ALA A 89 -1.54 3.96 17.98
N ARG A 90 -2.40 4.56 17.14
CA ARG A 90 -3.57 5.37 17.55
C ARG A 90 -4.88 4.81 16.99
N SER A 91 -5.98 4.98 17.73
CA SER A 91 -7.29 4.44 17.35
C SER A 91 -8.12 5.38 16.46
N ALA A 92 -7.91 6.68 16.58
CA ALA A 92 -8.62 7.69 15.80
C ALA A 92 -8.19 7.69 14.32
N PRO A 93 -9.09 8.01 13.37
CA PRO A 93 -8.81 7.95 11.94
C PRO A 93 -7.57 8.75 11.53
N LEU A 94 -6.80 8.19 10.59
CA LEU A 94 -5.63 8.82 10.00
C LEU A 94 -5.64 8.64 8.49
N THR A 95 -5.50 9.74 7.75
CA THR A 95 -5.32 9.73 6.28
C THR A 95 -3.91 10.23 5.92
N LEU A 96 -3.13 9.39 5.26
CA LEU A 96 -1.84 9.75 4.66
C LEU A 96 -2.04 9.99 3.16
N LEU A 97 -1.55 11.13 2.68
CA LEU A 97 -1.65 11.56 1.29
C LEU A 97 -0.25 11.73 0.72
N GLY A 98 0.14 10.93 -0.26
CA GLY A 98 1.39 11.13 -1.00
C GLY A 98 1.23 12.20 -2.07
N GLN A 99 2.24 13.06 -2.24
CA GLN A 99 2.27 14.02 -3.35
C GLN A 99 2.37 13.32 -4.70
N LEU A 100 1.75 13.94 -5.70
CA LEU A 100 1.71 13.52 -7.09
C LEU A 100 2.26 14.62 -7.99
N ASP A 101 2.92 14.23 -9.08
CA ASP A 101 3.35 15.18 -10.12
C ASP A 101 2.11 15.61 -10.94
N PRO A 102 1.79 16.92 -11.02
CA PRO A 102 0.68 17.41 -11.82
C PRO A 102 0.71 17.04 -13.30
N ALA A 103 1.91 16.80 -13.85
CA ALA A 103 2.07 16.43 -15.25
C ALA A 103 1.70 14.96 -15.53
N THR A 104 1.89 14.06 -14.56
CA THR A 104 1.71 12.61 -14.76
C THR A 104 0.56 12.02 -13.95
N ALA A 105 0.04 12.73 -12.95
CA ALA A 105 -1.00 12.23 -12.05
C ALA A 105 -2.23 11.68 -12.78
N SER A 106 -2.62 12.31 -13.89
CA SER A 106 -3.79 11.91 -14.70
C SER A 106 -3.42 11.14 -15.97
N ASP A 107 -2.18 10.67 -16.11
CA ASP A 107 -1.79 9.84 -17.26
C ASP A 107 -2.48 8.47 -17.18
N LEU A 108 -3.44 8.26 -18.09
CA LEU A 108 -4.21 7.02 -18.20
C LEU A 108 -3.35 5.83 -18.62
N ALA A 109 -2.22 6.05 -19.30
CA ALA A 109 -1.27 4.99 -19.63
C ALA A 109 -0.37 4.63 -18.43
N GLY A 110 -0.31 5.52 -17.43
CA GLY A 110 0.49 5.35 -16.23
C GLY A 110 -0.14 4.44 -15.18
N ASN A 111 0.65 4.03 -14.20
CA ASN A 111 0.20 3.30 -13.01
C ASN A 111 0.80 3.90 -11.73
N ALA A 112 0.48 3.32 -10.56
CA ALA A 112 0.93 3.83 -9.27
C ALA A 112 2.46 4.06 -9.19
N SER A 113 3.27 3.15 -9.73
CA SER A 113 4.75 3.25 -9.66
C SER A 113 5.35 4.34 -10.54
N GLN A 114 4.55 5.02 -11.37
CA GLN A 114 4.98 6.14 -12.21
C GLN A 114 4.42 7.47 -11.72
N ARG A 115 3.35 7.44 -10.93
CA ARG A 115 2.62 8.64 -10.48
C ARG A 115 3.04 9.06 -9.08
N ASN A 116 3.32 8.10 -8.22
CA ASN A 116 3.64 8.35 -6.82
C ASN A 116 5.05 8.97 -6.73
N LEU A 117 5.19 10.01 -5.92
CA LEU A 117 6.48 10.69 -5.68
C LEU A 117 7.06 10.39 -4.30
N VAL A 118 6.35 9.60 -3.49
CA VAL A 118 6.66 9.38 -2.08
C VAL A 118 7.07 7.93 -1.88
N HIS A 119 8.31 7.73 -1.47
CA HIS A 119 8.88 6.41 -1.18
C HIS A 119 9.22 6.31 0.29
N ILE A 120 8.49 5.50 1.04
CA ILE A 120 8.75 5.20 2.44
C ILE A 120 9.29 3.79 2.51
N TRP A 121 10.51 3.65 3.05
CA TRP A 121 11.19 2.37 2.99
C TRP A 121 12.01 2.06 4.24
N ASN A 122 12.20 0.77 4.47
CA ASN A 122 13.18 0.26 5.41
C ASN A 122 13.96 -0.92 4.78
N ASN A 123 14.90 -1.53 5.50
CA ASN A 123 15.71 -2.65 5.01
C ASN A 123 15.92 -3.76 6.05
N LEU A 124 15.04 -3.85 7.05
CA LEU A 124 15.04 -4.92 8.03
C LEU A 124 14.42 -6.19 7.44
N TYR A 125 14.93 -7.32 7.90
CA TYR A 125 14.43 -8.65 7.56
C TYR A 125 14.62 -9.56 8.77
N VAL A 126 13.90 -10.69 8.78
CA VAL A 126 13.93 -11.61 9.90
C VAL A 126 15.32 -12.21 10.07
N GLN A 127 15.84 -12.03 11.29
CA GLN A 127 17.08 -12.59 11.81
C GLN A 127 16.79 -13.24 13.16
N SER A 128 17.78 -13.94 13.73
CA SER A 128 17.63 -14.56 15.06
C SER A 128 17.18 -13.52 16.11
N GLY A 129 16.01 -13.71 16.70
CA GLY A 129 15.44 -12.82 17.72
C GLY A 129 14.60 -11.66 17.18
N VAL A 130 14.36 -11.58 15.88
CA VAL A 130 13.47 -10.59 15.23
C VAL A 130 12.26 -11.33 14.67
N THR A 131 11.05 -10.90 15.00
CA THR A 131 9.82 -11.46 14.41
C THR A 131 9.51 -10.82 13.07
N ASP A 132 8.67 -11.47 12.27
CA ASP A 132 8.20 -10.97 10.98
C ASP A 132 7.63 -9.54 11.11
N GLU A 133 6.75 -9.30 12.08
CA GLU A 133 6.11 -8.01 12.30
C GLU A 133 7.08 -6.87 12.60
N GLU A 134 8.23 -7.16 13.22
CA GLU A 134 9.26 -6.16 13.54
C GLU A 134 10.04 -5.68 12.30
N THR A 135 9.86 -6.32 11.15
CA THR A 135 10.49 -5.94 9.88
C THR A 135 9.64 -5.01 9.02
N ALA A 136 8.39 -4.76 9.42
CA ALA A 136 7.42 -4.03 8.61
C ALA A 136 7.81 -2.55 8.41
N THR A 137 7.64 -2.07 7.17
CA THR A 137 7.79 -0.64 6.85
C THR A 137 6.65 0.19 7.43
N LEU A 138 5.43 -0.37 7.41
CA LEU A 138 4.23 0.23 7.94
C LEU A 138 3.53 -0.75 8.89
N THR A 139 3.52 -0.39 10.16
CA THR A 139 2.79 -1.09 11.22
C THR A 139 1.56 -0.29 11.61
N ILE A 140 0.39 -0.93 11.59
CA ILE A 140 -0.86 -0.38 12.10
C ILE A 140 -1.40 -1.37 13.13
N ALA A 141 -1.23 -1.03 14.39
CA ALA A 141 -1.54 -1.89 15.51
C ALA A 141 -2.00 -1.04 16.70
N PRO A 142 -2.78 -1.60 17.63
CA PRO A 142 -3.05 -0.91 18.89
C PRO A 142 -1.78 -0.62 19.65
N SER A 143 -1.80 0.47 20.42
CA SER A 143 -0.84 0.64 21.52
C SER A 143 -0.93 -0.53 22.49
N SER A 144 0.20 -0.92 23.09
CA SER A 144 0.26 -2.03 24.04
C SER A 144 -0.84 -1.93 25.11
N GLY A 145 -1.58 -3.03 25.31
CA GLY A 145 -2.69 -3.09 26.27
C GLY A 145 -4.05 -2.61 25.75
N GLN A 146 -4.15 -2.15 24.49
CA GLN A 146 -5.44 -1.84 23.85
C GLN A 146 -5.93 -2.98 22.96
N ASN A 147 -7.25 -3.20 22.93
CA ASN A 147 -7.88 -4.26 22.15
C ASN A 147 -8.27 -3.83 20.72
N PHE A 148 -8.03 -2.56 20.36
CA PHE A 148 -8.39 -2.03 19.05
C PHE A 148 -7.40 -0.94 18.59
N GLY A 149 -6.91 -1.07 17.36
CA GLY A 149 -6.02 -0.13 16.67
C GLY A 149 -6.81 0.93 15.90
N ASN A 150 -6.28 1.36 14.75
CA ASN A 150 -6.91 2.42 13.97
C ASN A 150 -8.28 1.99 13.39
N THR A 151 -9.31 2.80 13.64
CA THR A 151 -10.69 2.53 13.17
C THR A 151 -10.92 2.79 11.69
N ASN A 152 -10.05 3.58 11.05
CA ASN A 152 -10.20 4.00 9.66
C ASN A 152 -8.91 4.64 9.14
N PHE A 153 -7.86 3.83 9.01
CA PHE A 153 -6.62 4.26 8.39
C PHE A 153 -6.78 4.29 6.88
N ARG A 154 -6.27 5.35 6.24
CA ARG A 154 -6.23 5.48 4.78
C ARG A 154 -4.86 5.94 4.31
N ALA A 155 -4.36 5.35 3.24
CA ALA A 155 -3.20 5.85 2.52
C ALA A 155 -3.51 5.97 1.02
N TYR A 156 -3.08 7.09 0.44
CA TYR A 156 -3.27 7.39 -0.98
C TYR A 156 -1.92 7.69 -1.62
N ASN A 157 -1.61 7.00 -2.72
CA ASN A 157 -0.50 7.33 -3.62
C ASN A 157 0.88 7.40 -2.94
N ILE A 158 1.19 6.40 -2.11
CA ILE A 158 2.49 6.25 -1.44
C ILE A 158 3.07 4.89 -1.82
N ASP A 159 4.38 4.87 -2.06
CA ASP A 159 5.14 3.65 -2.25
C ASP A 159 5.75 3.25 -0.90
N PHE A 160 5.34 2.08 -0.40
CA PHE A 160 5.88 1.46 0.80
C PHE A 160 6.79 0.29 0.40
N GLU A 161 8.03 0.27 0.87
CA GLU A 161 9.02 -0.68 0.36
C GLU A 161 9.90 -1.24 1.48
N ASN A 162 10.11 -2.56 1.45
CA ASN A 162 11.18 -3.17 2.22
C ASN A 162 12.31 -3.56 1.26
N ARG A 163 13.43 -2.84 1.37
CA ARG A 163 14.61 -2.91 0.51
C ARG A 163 15.74 -3.71 1.17
N ALA A 164 15.41 -4.69 2.03
CA ALA A 164 16.39 -5.55 2.71
C ALA A 164 17.41 -6.21 1.77
N ALA A 165 16.94 -6.67 0.61
CA ALA A 165 17.78 -7.16 -0.47
C ALA A 165 17.10 -7.01 -1.84
N ASN A 166 17.87 -7.19 -2.91
CA ASN A 166 17.38 -7.27 -4.29
C ASN A 166 17.08 -8.71 -4.75
N TYR A 167 16.89 -9.63 -3.80
CA TYR A 167 16.39 -10.99 -3.98
C TYR A 167 15.79 -11.48 -2.66
N SER A 168 15.02 -12.58 -2.70
CA SER A 168 14.47 -13.19 -1.48
C SER A 168 15.59 -13.76 -0.60
N ILE A 169 15.77 -13.16 0.58
CA ILE A 169 16.76 -13.60 1.59
C ILE A 169 16.13 -14.21 2.84
N SER A 170 14.96 -13.70 3.23
CA SER A 170 14.20 -14.00 4.44
C SER A 170 12.91 -13.16 4.38
N GLN A 171 12.01 -13.33 5.35
CA GLN A 171 10.84 -12.47 5.51
C GLN A 171 11.26 -11.01 5.72
N ALA A 172 10.61 -10.11 4.98
CA ALA A 172 10.89 -8.67 5.04
C ALA A 172 9.61 -7.90 4.73
N LEU A 173 8.83 -7.58 5.76
CA LEU A 173 7.47 -7.08 5.59
C LEU A 173 7.44 -5.64 5.08
N VAL A 174 6.44 -5.33 4.26
CA VAL A 174 6.05 -3.95 3.98
C VAL A 174 4.95 -3.51 4.94
N THR A 175 3.91 -4.33 5.10
CA THR A 175 2.80 -4.02 6.02
C THR A 175 2.73 -5.04 7.15
N SER A 176 2.40 -4.56 8.35
CA SER A 176 1.95 -5.38 9.48
C SER A 176 0.72 -4.73 10.10
N ILE A 177 -0.46 -5.32 9.87
CA ILE A 177 -1.75 -4.71 10.24
C ILE A 177 -2.51 -5.65 11.17
N THR A 178 -2.81 -5.18 12.39
CA THR A 178 -3.56 -5.91 13.41
C THR A 178 -4.58 -5.01 14.11
N TYR A 179 -5.75 -5.57 14.43
CA TYR A 179 -6.86 -4.93 15.13
C TYR A 179 -7.27 -3.56 14.55
N ALA A 180 -7.10 -3.36 13.24
CA ALA A 180 -7.33 -2.09 12.59
C ALA A 180 -8.11 -2.25 11.28
N ASN A 181 -8.84 -1.20 10.90
CA ASN A 181 -9.40 -1.06 9.56
C ASN A 181 -8.46 -0.17 8.75
N ALA A 182 -7.87 -0.70 7.68
CA ALA A 182 -6.91 0.02 6.87
C ALA A 182 -7.27 -0.09 5.39
N SER A 183 -7.23 1.03 4.67
CA SER A 183 -7.48 1.06 3.24
C SER A 183 -6.41 1.82 2.47
N PHE A 184 -6.09 1.34 1.28
CA PHE A 184 -4.96 1.78 0.47
C PHE A 184 -5.42 1.99 -0.97
N TYR A 185 -5.11 3.15 -1.54
CA TYR A 185 -5.60 3.55 -2.86
C TYR A 185 -4.45 4.07 -3.71
N GLY A 186 -4.16 3.41 -4.82
CA GLY A 186 -3.08 3.85 -5.71
C GLY A 186 -1.68 3.71 -5.08
N CYS A 187 -1.52 2.84 -4.08
CA CYS A 187 -0.24 2.65 -3.39
C CYS A 187 0.59 1.56 -4.07
N VAL A 188 1.89 1.57 -3.79
CA VAL A 188 2.79 0.47 -4.12
C VAL A 188 3.28 -0.19 -2.84
N PHE A 189 3.39 -1.52 -2.86
CA PHE A 189 3.96 -2.32 -1.79
C PHE A 189 5.03 -3.22 -2.39
N ALA A 190 6.29 -3.06 -1.99
CA ALA A 190 7.38 -3.80 -2.61
C ALA A 190 8.30 -4.49 -1.62
N SER A 191 8.35 -5.83 -1.67
CA SER A 191 9.35 -6.67 -1.01
C SER A 191 9.48 -8.02 -1.75
N TRP A 192 10.08 -9.02 -1.14
CA TRP A 192 10.34 -10.33 -1.74
C TRP A 192 9.54 -11.44 -1.07
N GLN A 193 9.83 -11.71 0.19
CA GLN A 193 9.09 -12.67 0.99
C GLN A 193 8.23 -11.91 2.00
N ASP A 194 6.98 -12.32 2.14
CA ASP A 194 6.05 -11.85 3.18
C ASP A 194 5.80 -10.34 3.09
N THR A 195 5.54 -9.82 1.88
CA THR A 195 5.37 -8.38 1.63
C THR A 195 4.19 -7.78 2.38
N TRP A 196 3.04 -8.45 2.39
CA TRP A 196 1.81 -7.95 2.97
C TRP A 196 1.29 -8.87 4.07
N TYR A 197 1.14 -8.35 5.27
CA TYR A 197 0.53 -9.06 6.40
C TYR A 197 -0.80 -8.44 6.84
N THR A 198 -1.85 -9.26 6.93
CA THR A 198 -3.11 -8.90 7.61
C THR A 198 -3.38 -9.89 8.75
N GLY A 199 -3.12 -9.47 9.98
CA GLY A 199 -3.20 -10.30 11.18
C GLY A 199 -4.55 -10.21 11.91
N SER A 200 -4.51 -10.53 13.22
CA SER A 200 -5.71 -10.66 14.06
C SER A 200 -6.56 -9.40 14.05
N GLY A 201 -7.88 -9.55 13.93
CA GLY A 201 -8.83 -8.43 14.05
C GLY A 201 -8.68 -7.33 13.00
N ALA A 202 -7.86 -7.54 11.96
CA ALA A 202 -7.65 -6.56 10.90
C ALA A 202 -8.58 -6.78 9.71
N TYR A 203 -9.07 -5.66 9.17
CA TYR A 203 -9.80 -5.59 7.92
C TYR A 203 -9.07 -4.66 6.97
N THR A 204 -8.57 -5.19 5.87
CA THR A 204 -7.76 -4.42 4.91
C THR A 204 -8.41 -4.37 3.53
N TYR A 205 -8.26 -3.22 2.87
CA TYR A 205 -8.74 -3.00 1.51
C TYR A 205 -7.65 -2.33 0.67
N ALA A 206 -7.22 -2.95 -0.41
CA ALA A 206 -6.29 -2.36 -1.37
C ALA A 206 -6.99 -2.19 -2.72
N PHE A 207 -6.94 -0.98 -3.28
CA PHE A 207 -7.60 -0.63 -4.53
C PHE A 207 -6.63 0.03 -5.51
N ASP A 208 -6.65 -0.43 -6.77
CA ASP A 208 -5.85 0.15 -7.87
C ASP A 208 -4.38 0.34 -7.47
N SER A 209 -3.85 -0.65 -6.75
CA SER A 209 -2.52 -0.66 -6.12
C SER A 209 -1.64 -1.73 -6.75
N ILE A 210 -0.32 -1.66 -6.54
CA ILE A 210 0.63 -2.64 -7.06
C ILE A 210 1.35 -3.30 -5.88
N ILE A 211 1.40 -4.63 -5.88
CA ILE A 211 2.07 -5.41 -4.85
C ILE A 211 3.13 -6.28 -5.54
N TYR A 212 4.40 -6.04 -5.19
CA TYR A 212 5.55 -6.79 -5.69
C TYR A 212 5.97 -7.83 -4.66
N GLY A 213 6.26 -9.05 -5.13
CA GLY A 213 6.72 -10.13 -4.26
C GLY A 213 7.20 -11.38 -5.01
N GLN A 214 7.70 -12.34 -4.26
CA GLN A 214 8.17 -13.65 -4.74
C GLN A 214 7.56 -14.81 -3.96
N THR A 215 7.70 -14.80 -2.64
CA THR A 215 7.33 -15.92 -1.76
C THR A 215 6.26 -15.45 -0.79
N ASP A 216 5.09 -16.08 -0.83
CA ASP A 216 4.03 -15.93 0.18
C ASP A 216 3.67 -14.46 0.47
N TYR A 217 3.78 -13.61 -0.56
CA TYR A 217 3.86 -12.17 -0.36
C TYR A 217 2.52 -11.53 0.01
N LEU A 218 1.42 -12.29 -0.01
CA LEU A 218 0.16 -11.99 0.66
C LEU A 218 -0.11 -13.05 1.73
N PHE A 219 0.03 -12.72 3.00
CA PHE A 219 -0.15 -13.67 4.09
C PHE A 219 -0.87 -13.07 5.30
N GLY A 220 -1.26 -13.96 6.22
CA GLY A 220 -1.94 -13.60 7.44
C GLY A 220 -3.21 -14.43 7.68
N TYR A 221 -4.06 -13.93 8.56
CA TYR A 221 -5.25 -14.64 9.05
C TYR A 221 -6.40 -13.70 9.42
N GLY A 222 -6.28 -12.41 9.12
CA GLY A 222 -7.39 -11.45 9.13
C GLY A 222 -8.20 -11.48 7.84
N THR A 223 -8.92 -10.40 7.56
CA THR A 223 -9.72 -10.25 6.33
C THR A 223 -9.08 -9.20 5.43
N ALA A 224 -8.70 -9.57 4.22
CA ALA A 224 -8.12 -8.66 3.24
C ALA A 224 -8.87 -8.73 1.92
N TRP A 225 -9.15 -7.56 1.34
CA TRP A 225 -9.75 -7.44 0.01
C TRP A 225 -8.83 -6.66 -0.91
N PHE A 226 -8.47 -7.27 -2.04
CA PHE A 226 -7.64 -6.69 -3.08
C PHE A 226 -8.50 -6.53 -4.34
N GLN A 227 -8.77 -5.29 -4.70
CA GLN A 227 -9.62 -4.93 -5.82
C GLN A 227 -8.81 -4.18 -6.88
N ASN A 228 -8.89 -4.62 -8.14
CA ASN A 228 -8.17 -3.97 -9.23
C ASN A 228 -6.66 -3.82 -8.95
N VAL A 229 -6.04 -4.78 -8.26
CA VAL A 229 -4.61 -4.72 -7.94
C VAL A 229 -3.77 -5.39 -9.02
N THR A 230 -2.52 -4.95 -9.12
CA THR A 230 -1.49 -5.66 -9.89
C THR A 230 -0.60 -6.44 -8.94
N LEU A 231 -0.60 -7.75 -9.07
CA LEU A 231 0.26 -8.68 -8.34
C LEU A 231 1.49 -8.98 -9.22
N ALA A 232 2.62 -8.35 -8.89
CA ALA A 232 3.85 -8.37 -9.71
C ALA A 232 4.86 -9.39 -9.18
N ASN A 233 4.94 -10.54 -9.83
CA ASN A 233 5.80 -11.66 -9.41
C ASN A 233 7.26 -11.43 -9.81
N ARG A 234 8.14 -11.24 -8.82
CA ARG A 234 9.60 -11.10 -9.00
C ARG A 234 10.29 -12.44 -9.31
N ALA A 235 9.76 -13.53 -8.77
CA ALA A 235 10.07 -14.92 -9.11
C ALA A 235 8.96 -15.84 -8.57
N CYS A 236 9.12 -17.15 -8.71
CA CYS A 236 8.27 -18.12 -8.03
C CYS A 236 9.04 -18.70 -6.84
N GLY A 237 8.50 -18.59 -5.63
CA GLY A 237 9.16 -19.10 -4.40
C GLY A 237 8.21 -19.75 -3.40
N GLY A 238 6.94 -19.92 -3.75
CA GLY A 238 5.87 -20.38 -2.87
C GLY A 238 4.52 -20.12 -3.53
N GLY A 239 3.55 -19.68 -2.73
CA GLY A 239 2.30 -19.12 -3.22
C GLY A 239 2.39 -17.62 -3.42
N ILE A 240 1.50 -17.05 -4.25
CA ILE A 240 1.18 -15.62 -4.15
C ILE A 240 0.52 -15.35 -2.79
N THR A 241 -0.41 -16.22 -2.40
CA THR A 241 -1.05 -16.19 -1.08
C THR A 241 -0.57 -17.33 -0.18
N ALA A 242 -0.44 -17.06 1.12
CA ALA A 242 -0.24 -18.05 2.18
C ALA A 242 -1.15 -17.70 3.37
N TRP A 243 -2.46 -17.84 3.16
CA TRP A 243 -3.45 -17.40 4.14
C TRP A 243 -3.75 -18.51 5.15
N GLN A 244 -3.54 -18.22 6.42
CA GLN A 244 -3.93 -19.12 7.50
C GLN A 244 -5.43 -18.95 7.76
N GLY A 245 -6.23 -19.76 7.05
CA GLY A 245 -7.67 -19.83 7.27
C GLY A 245 -7.99 -20.51 8.60
N THR A 246 -9.05 -20.04 9.27
CA THR A 246 -9.64 -20.72 10.43
C THR A 246 -11.04 -21.21 10.06
N SER A 247 -11.31 -22.50 10.23
CA SER A 247 -12.64 -23.06 9.96
C SER A 247 -13.73 -22.28 10.68
N GLY A 248 -14.78 -21.89 9.95
CA GLY A 248 -15.94 -21.17 10.51
C GLY A 248 -15.78 -19.64 10.63
N THR A 249 -14.65 -19.05 10.22
CA THR A 249 -14.51 -17.58 10.10
C THR A 249 -14.62 -17.13 8.64
N LYS A 250 -14.92 -15.84 8.43
CA LYS A 250 -14.89 -15.22 7.08
C LYS A 250 -13.51 -14.64 6.73
N ASN A 251 -12.49 -14.96 7.54
CA ASN A 251 -11.14 -14.45 7.35
C ASN A 251 -10.53 -15.10 6.11
N GLY A 252 -9.86 -14.29 5.29
CA GLY A 252 -9.39 -14.70 3.98
C GLY A 252 -8.80 -13.54 3.20
N ALA A 253 -8.07 -13.88 2.13
CA ALA A 253 -7.73 -12.94 1.07
C ALA A 253 -8.73 -13.08 -0.08
N TYR A 254 -9.45 -12.00 -0.35
CA TYR A 254 -10.39 -11.89 -1.46
C TYR A 254 -9.72 -11.04 -2.55
N ILE A 255 -9.53 -11.59 -3.75
CA ILE A 255 -8.82 -10.93 -4.85
C ILE A 255 -9.78 -10.86 -6.04
N ALA A 256 -10.15 -9.65 -6.44
CA ALA A 256 -11.16 -9.40 -7.46
C ALA A 256 -10.68 -8.36 -8.49
N ASP A 257 -11.06 -8.57 -9.75
CA ASP A 257 -10.72 -7.72 -10.91
C ASP A 257 -9.23 -7.37 -11.02
N SER A 258 -8.38 -8.25 -10.52
CA SER A 258 -6.94 -8.02 -10.37
C SER A 258 -6.16 -8.81 -11.43
N LYS A 259 -4.90 -8.41 -11.66
CA LYS A 259 -4.02 -9.06 -12.63
C LYS A 259 -2.74 -9.54 -11.98
N ILE A 260 -2.24 -10.68 -12.45
CA ILE A 260 -0.93 -11.21 -12.10
C ILE A 260 0.00 -10.98 -13.29
N ILE A 261 1.17 -10.40 -13.04
CA ILE A 261 2.18 -10.15 -14.07
C ILE A 261 3.54 -10.70 -13.65
N ARG A 262 4.41 -10.96 -14.64
CA ARG A 262 5.85 -10.99 -14.36
C ARG A 262 6.26 -9.58 -13.98
N SER A 263 6.93 -9.42 -12.84
CA SER A 263 7.38 -8.10 -12.40
C SER A 263 8.33 -7.48 -13.44
N PRO A 264 8.20 -6.18 -13.75
CA PRO A 264 9.15 -5.46 -14.60
C PRO A 264 10.58 -5.51 -14.08
N ASP A 265 10.77 -5.55 -12.76
CA ASP A 265 12.07 -5.61 -12.08
C ASP A 265 12.58 -7.04 -11.82
N ALA A 266 11.85 -8.07 -12.27
CA ALA A 266 12.29 -9.46 -12.15
C ALA A 266 13.57 -9.69 -12.99
N ASN A 267 14.48 -10.53 -12.48
CA ASN A 267 15.66 -10.97 -13.23
C ASN A 267 15.25 -11.45 -14.64
N SER A 268 15.98 -11.00 -15.66
CA SER A 268 15.66 -11.26 -17.08
C SER A 268 15.47 -12.75 -17.42
N THR A 269 16.16 -13.66 -16.72
CA THR A 269 16.05 -15.11 -16.95
C THR A 269 14.92 -15.77 -16.15
N THR A 270 14.24 -15.04 -15.27
CA THR A 270 13.13 -15.57 -14.46
C THR A 270 11.91 -15.85 -15.32
N VAL A 271 11.48 -17.11 -15.33
CA VAL A 271 10.24 -17.57 -15.97
C VAL A 271 9.15 -17.73 -14.92
N THR A 272 8.08 -16.94 -15.04
CA THR A 272 6.91 -17.02 -14.14
C THR A 272 5.69 -17.66 -14.79
N ASP A 273 5.61 -17.67 -16.13
CA ASP A 273 4.48 -18.23 -16.88
C ASP A 273 4.27 -19.70 -16.57
N LYS A 274 3.08 -20.05 -16.08
CA LYS A 274 2.69 -21.41 -15.67
C LYS A 274 3.60 -22.05 -14.61
N LYS A 275 4.38 -21.25 -13.87
CA LYS A 275 5.30 -21.73 -12.82
C LYS A 275 4.92 -21.29 -11.41
N CYS A 276 4.34 -20.11 -11.26
CA CYS A 276 3.99 -19.59 -9.94
C CYS A 276 2.60 -20.10 -9.51
N TYR A 277 2.46 -20.43 -8.23
CA TYR A 277 1.21 -20.89 -7.64
C TYR A 277 0.38 -19.71 -7.12
N LEU A 278 -0.95 -19.83 -7.18
CA LEU A 278 -1.85 -18.81 -6.61
C LEU A 278 -1.76 -18.77 -5.08
N GLY A 279 -1.59 -19.92 -4.43
CA GLY A 279 -1.41 -20.00 -2.99
C GLY A 279 -1.00 -21.40 -2.54
N LYS A 280 -0.71 -21.55 -1.25
CA LYS A 280 -0.41 -22.82 -0.59
C LYS A 280 -0.96 -22.87 0.84
#